data_AF-A0A151ER04-F1
#
_entry.id   AF-A0A151ER04-F1
#
_cell.length_a   1.000
_cell.length_b   1.000
_cell.length_c   1.000
_cell.angle_alpha   90.00
_cell.angle_beta   90.00
_cell.angle_gamma   90.00
#
_symmetry.space_group_name_H-M   'P 1'
#
loop_
_entity.id
_entity.type
_entity.pdbx_description
1 polymer ?
#
loop_
_entity_poly.entity_id
_entity_poly.type
_entity_poly.pdbx_seq_one_letter_code
_entity_poly.pdbx_strand_id
1 'polypeptide(L)'
;MKDVCTCENSVKEIYIYEDTIKGAINHCMQYGNLEAIGLLLGRRYRYSGREYVLIVDQIEVKSRSSHTFVEFDREAFSHIGGVLESEIHQKDFLVGWYHSHPNFGCWLSDIDIETQTTYFYEKYHSALVIDPVKRYLRFFKLAEGNKGYRNVDFCTLYGNKWQCKGCYDEIHEFRF
;
A
#
# COMPACT_ATOMS: atom_id res chain seq x y z
N MET A 1 -21.67 -6.97 -23.76
CA MET A 1 -20.21 -6.92 -23.48
C MET A 1 -19.98 -5.66 -22.67
N LYS A 2 -19.52 -5.76 -21.42
CA LYS A 2 -19.20 -4.57 -20.63
C LYS A 2 -17.88 -4.02 -21.15
N ASP A 3 -17.86 -2.74 -21.51
CA ASP A 3 -16.67 -2.04 -21.94
C ASP A 3 -15.59 -2.19 -20.88
N VAL A 4 -14.55 -2.95 -21.23
CA VAL A 4 -13.32 -3.00 -20.45
C VAL A 4 -12.73 -1.60 -20.58
N CYS A 5 -12.81 -0.82 -19.50
CA CYS A 5 -12.20 0.49 -19.42
C CYS A 5 -10.70 0.32 -19.72
N THR A 6 -10.31 0.59 -20.96
CA THR A 6 -8.91 0.71 -21.36
C THR A 6 -8.40 1.97 -20.69
N CYS A 7 -7.79 1.81 -19.51
CA CYS A 7 -6.94 2.87 -18.98
C CYS A 7 -5.98 3.27 -20.11
N GLU A 8 -5.99 4.55 -20.50
CA GLU A 8 -5.05 5.07 -21.49
C GLU A 8 -3.64 4.62 -21.13
N ASN A 9 -2.82 4.30 -22.14
CA ASN A 9 -1.47 3.72 -22.17
C ASN A 9 -0.39 4.39 -21.27
N SER A 10 -0.74 4.80 -20.06
CA SER A 10 0.09 5.47 -19.08
C SER A 10 0.49 4.47 -18.00
N VAL A 11 1.80 4.33 -17.82
CA VAL A 11 2.39 3.55 -16.72
C VAL A 11 1.90 4.14 -15.40
N LYS A 12 1.29 3.30 -14.56
CA LYS A 12 0.89 3.68 -13.19
C LYS A 12 2.07 3.62 -12.25
N GLU A 13 2.03 4.39 -11.17
CA GLU A 13 3.13 4.41 -10.20
C GLU A 13 3.17 3.16 -9.32
N ILE A 14 2.03 2.48 -9.15
CA ILE A 14 1.85 1.34 -8.27
C ILE A 14 1.15 0.21 -9.03
N TYR A 15 1.74 -0.97 -8.97
CA TYR A 15 1.13 -2.25 -9.33
C TYR A 15 1.20 -3.14 -8.09
N ILE A 16 0.17 -3.95 -7.85
CA ILE A 16 0.12 -4.86 -6.69
C ILE A 16 -0.50 -6.19 -7.12
N TYR A 17 0.04 -7.32 -6.65
CA TYR A 17 -0.61 -8.61 -6.87
C TYR A 17 -1.95 -8.68 -6.11
N GLU A 18 -2.94 -9.31 -6.74
CA GLU A 18 -4.29 -9.41 -6.17
C GLU A 18 -4.28 -10.14 -4.82
N ASP A 19 -3.48 -11.19 -4.68
CA ASP A 19 -3.38 -11.94 -3.43
C ASP A 19 -2.73 -11.10 -2.31
N THR A 20 -1.78 -10.24 -2.66
CA THR A 20 -1.14 -9.31 -1.72
C THR A 20 -2.13 -8.29 -1.17
N ILE A 21 -2.91 -7.64 -2.04
CA ILE A 21 -3.91 -6.66 -1.58
C ILE A 21 -5.05 -7.32 -0.80
N LYS A 22 -5.45 -8.55 -1.19
CA LYS A 22 -6.42 -9.36 -0.42
C LYS A 22 -5.86 -9.73 0.96
N GLY A 23 -4.57 -10.05 1.05
CA GLY A 23 -3.89 -10.30 2.32
C GLY A 23 -3.99 -9.11 3.27
N ALA A 24 -3.64 -7.90 2.80
CA ALA A 24 -3.76 -6.67 3.60
C ALA A 24 -5.21 -6.39 4.00
N ILE A 25 -6.18 -6.53 3.09
CA ILE A 25 -7.61 -6.36 3.39
C ILE A 25 -8.07 -7.33 4.48
N ASN A 26 -7.71 -8.61 4.36
CA ASN A 26 -8.10 -9.64 5.33
C ASN A 26 -7.50 -9.36 6.71
N HIS A 27 -6.23 -8.94 6.77
CA HIS A 27 -5.60 -8.53 8.02
C HIS A 27 -6.36 -7.38 8.69
N CYS A 28 -6.68 -6.33 7.93
CA CYS A 28 -7.49 -5.21 8.44
C CYS A 28 -8.89 -5.63 8.90
N MET A 29 -9.54 -6.56 8.21
CA MET A 29 -10.84 -7.11 8.64
C MET A 29 -10.74 -7.91 9.95
N GLN A 30 -9.66 -8.67 10.16
CA GLN A 30 -9.47 -9.49 11.35
C GLN A 30 -9.23 -8.67 12.62
N TYR A 31 -8.62 -7.48 12.50
CA TYR A 31 -8.43 -6.55 13.61
C TYR A 31 -9.72 -5.80 14.00
N GLY A 32 -10.76 -5.90 13.17
CA GLY A 32 -12.09 -5.37 13.47
C GLY A 32 -12.09 -3.85 13.66
N ASN A 33 -12.33 -3.40 14.89
CA ASN A 33 -12.38 -1.98 15.24
C ASN A 33 -11.02 -1.41 15.66
N LEU A 34 -9.98 -2.25 15.74
CA LEU A 34 -8.62 -1.81 15.99
C LEU A 34 -7.90 -1.48 14.68
N GLU A 35 -6.95 -0.58 14.77
CA GLU A 35 -6.04 -0.26 13.68
C GLU A 35 -5.04 -1.41 13.49
N ALA A 36 -5.07 -2.01 12.31
CA ALA A 36 -4.09 -2.98 11.83
C ALA A 36 -2.99 -2.22 11.11
N ILE A 37 -1.74 -2.68 11.21
CA ILE A 37 -0.59 -2.09 10.50
C ILE A 37 0.20 -3.22 9.84
N GLY A 38 0.68 -2.98 8.64
CA GLY A 38 1.61 -3.89 7.99
C GLY A 38 2.51 -3.20 6.98
N LEU A 39 3.40 -3.97 6.40
CA LEU A 39 4.46 -3.52 5.50
C LEU A 39 4.23 -4.08 4.10
N LEU A 40 4.71 -3.34 3.10
CA LEU A 40 4.61 -3.72 1.70
C LEU A 40 6.01 -3.99 1.16
N LEU A 41 6.20 -5.19 0.63
CA LEU A 41 7.42 -5.58 -0.07
C LEU A 41 7.21 -5.52 -1.58
N GLY A 42 8.24 -5.12 -2.30
CA GLY A 42 8.12 -4.97 -3.73
C GLY A 42 9.43 -4.73 -4.45
N ARG A 43 9.29 -4.43 -5.74
CA ARG A 43 10.39 -4.18 -6.67
C ARG A 43 10.13 -2.87 -7.40
N ARG A 44 11.20 -2.16 -7.72
CA ARG A 44 11.16 -0.97 -8.58
C ARG A 44 11.49 -1.34 -10.01
N TYR A 45 10.77 -0.70 -10.93
CA TYR A 45 10.96 -0.85 -12.35
C TYR A 45 10.91 0.51 -13.04
N ARG A 46 11.40 0.56 -14.27
CA ARG A 46 11.29 1.73 -15.14
C ARG A 46 10.85 1.28 -16.52
N TYR A 47 9.82 1.94 -17.06
CA TYR A 47 9.33 1.73 -18.42
C TYR A 47 9.00 3.07 -19.06
N SER A 48 9.46 3.28 -20.31
CA SER A 48 9.25 4.54 -21.05
C SER A 48 9.57 5.81 -20.25
N GLY A 49 10.68 5.77 -19.49
CA GLY A 49 11.14 6.90 -18.68
C GLY A 49 10.39 7.13 -17.36
N ARG A 50 9.37 6.32 -17.05
CA ARG A 50 8.59 6.41 -15.80
C ARG A 50 8.97 5.29 -14.84
N GLU A 51 9.18 5.62 -13.57
CA GLU A 51 9.38 4.64 -12.51
C GLU A 51 8.04 4.16 -11.95
N TYR A 52 7.97 2.87 -11.60
CA TYR A 52 6.84 2.28 -10.91
C TYR A 52 7.30 1.22 -9.92
N VAL A 53 6.45 0.94 -8.95
CA VAL A 53 6.64 -0.13 -7.98
C VAL A 53 5.69 -1.27 -8.31
N LEU A 54 6.19 -2.50 -8.26
CA LEU A 54 5.38 -3.71 -8.15
C LEU A 54 5.45 -4.19 -6.69
N ILE A 55 4.35 -4.05 -5.97
CA ILE A 55 4.16 -4.61 -4.64
C ILE A 55 3.87 -6.10 -4.81
N VAL A 56 4.75 -6.93 -4.26
CA VAL A 56 4.73 -8.38 -4.44
C VAL A 56 4.22 -9.13 -3.23
N ASP A 57 4.34 -8.54 -2.03
CA ASP A 57 3.94 -9.19 -0.78
C ASP A 57 3.63 -8.18 0.33
N GLN A 58 2.98 -8.66 1.38
CA GLN A 58 2.61 -7.89 2.57
C GLN A 58 3.05 -8.63 3.83
N ILE A 59 3.54 -7.89 4.83
CA ILE A 59 3.91 -8.42 6.13
C ILE A 59 3.05 -7.77 7.21
N GLU A 60 2.32 -8.57 7.97
CA GLU A 60 1.56 -8.10 9.12
C GLU A 60 2.51 -7.67 10.25
N VAL A 61 2.31 -6.47 10.79
CA VAL A 61 3.04 -5.99 11.97
C VAL A 61 2.14 -6.22 13.18
N LYS A 62 2.64 -7.00 14.14
CA LYS A 62 1.93 -7.29 15.40
C LYS A 62 1.98 -6.05 16.31
N SER A 63 1.07 -5.11 16.10
CA SER A 63 0.91 -3.93 16.95
C SER A 63 0.13 -4.28 18.22
N ARG A 64 0.72 -4.08 19.40
CA ARG A 64 -0.02 -4.02 20.67
C ARG A 64 -0.46 -2.58 20.89
N SER A 65 -1.66 -2.26 20.45
CA SER A 65 -2.54 -1.19 20.97
C SER A 65 -1.82 -0.06 21.72
N SER A 66 -1.26 0.90 21.01
CA SER A 66 -1.12 2.25 21.55
C SER A 66 -1.35 3.24 20.43
N HIS A 67 -2.23 4.22 20.68
CA HIS A 67 -2.67 5.27 19.75
C HIS A 67 -1.56 6.27 19.38
N THR A 68 -0.30 5.85 19.47
CA THR A 68 0.86 6.71 19.48
C THR A 68 2.03 5.89 18.95
N PHE A 69 2.57 6.35 17.82
CA PHE A 69 3.77 5.83 17.20
C PHE A 69 3.65 4.41 16.66
N VAL A 70 3.70 4.30 15.33
CA VAL A 70 4.38 3.16 14.72
C VAL A 70 5.88 3.37 15.00
N GLU A 71 6.32 3.07 16.22
CA GLU A 71 7.67 2.54 16.32
C GLU A 71 7.59 1.24 15.52
N PHE A 72 8.01 1.30 14.25
CA PHE A 72 8.49 0.11 13.57
C PHE A 72 9.64 -0.37 14.44
N ASP A 73 9.29 -1.16 15.45
CA ASP A 73 10.24 -1.60 16.44
C ASP A 73 11.33 -2.40 15.71
N ARG A 74 12.48 -2.52 16.36
CA ARG A 74 13.51 -3.47 15.96
C ARG A 74 12.93 -4.84 15.66
N GLU A 75 11.87 -5.26 16.34
CA GLU A 75 11.19 -6.52 16.06
C GLU A 75 10.54 -6.54 14.67
N ALA A 76 9.81 -5.49 14.28
CA ALA A 76 9.22 -5.37 12.95
C ALA A 76 10.31 -5.39 11.87
N PHE A 77 11.37 -4.61 12.03
CA PHE A 77 12.49 -4.60 11.07
C PHE A 77 13.31 -5.90 11.07
N SER A 78 13.47 -6.57 12.21
CA SER A 78 14.14 -7.87 12.30
C SER A 78 13.34 -8.96 11.58
N HIS A 79 12.01 -8.92 11.66
CA HIS A 79 11.14 -9.85 10.94
C HIS A 79 11.24 -9.64 9.42
N ILE A 80 11.31 -8.38 8.97
CA ILE A 80 11.59 -8.06 7.57
C ILE A 80 12.94 -8.65 7.15
N GLY A 81 13.99 -8.50 7.96
CA GLY A 81 15.32 -9.04 7.67
C GLY A 81 15.27 -10.53 7.32
N GLY A 82 14.60 -11.33 8.17
CA GLY A 82 14.42 -12.77 7.91
C GLY A 82 13.59 -13.07 6.65
N VAL A 83 12.57 -12.27 6.36
CA VAL A 83 11.76 -12.44 5.13
C VAL A 83 12.59 -12.11 3.88
N LEU A 84 13.37 -11.03 3.90
CA LEU A 84 14.22 -10.59 2.78
C LEU A 84 15.39 -11.55 2.50
N GLU A 85 15.86 -12.25 3.53
CA GLU A 85 16.89 -13.29 3.39
C GLU A 85 16.36 -14.59 2.76
N SER A 86 15.04 -14.75 2.62
CA SER A 86 14.47 -15.93 1.96
C SER A 86 14.75 -15.95 0.45
N GLU A 87 14.84 -17.15 -0.13
CA GLU A 87 15.10 -17.32 -1.57
C GLU A 87 14.04 -16.66 -2.47
N ILE A 88 12.81 -16.53 -1.97
CA ILE A 88 11.67 -15.94 -2.69
C ILE A 88 11.82 -14.41 -2.80
N HIS A 89 12.42 -13.75 -1.80
CA HIS A 89 12.44 -12.29 -1.66
C HIS A 89 13.81 -11.65 -1.83
N GLN A 90 14.82 -12.35 -2.35
CA GLN A 90 16.19 -11.82 -2.51
C GLN A 90 16.32 -10.49 -3.28
N LYS A 91 15.31 -10.14 -4.09
CA LYS A 91 15.28 -8.90 -4.90
C LYS A 91 14.24 -7.88 -4.40
N ASP A 92 13.51 -8.23 -3.36
CA ASP A 92 12.42 -7.42 -2.84
C ASP A 92 12.96 -6.51 -1.73
N PHE A 93 12.30 -5.38 -1.54
CA PHE A 93 12.63 -4.45 -0.47
C PHE A 93 11.36 -3.74 -0.02
N LEU A 94 11.48 -2.99 1.07
CA LEU A 94 10.40 -2.20 1.61
C LEU A 94 9.99 -1.11 0.61
N VAL A 95 8.74 -1.16 0.16
CA VAL A 95 8.18 -0.20 -0.82
C VAL A 95 7.01 0.59 -0.25
N GLY A 96 6.67 0.37 1.01
CA GLY A 96 5.57 1.07 1.67
C GLY A 96 5.04 0.34 2.89
N TRP A 97 3.88 0.79 3.31
CA TRP A 97 3.14 0.25 4.45
C TRP A 97 1.64 0.36 4.21
N TYR A 98 0.87 -0.32 5.05
CA TYR A 98 -0.57 -0.18 5.08
C TYR A 98 -1.08 -0.11 6.51
N HIS A 99 -2.23 0.53 6.68
CA HIS A 99 -2.96 0.52 7.94
C HIS A 99 -4.47 0.63 7.74
N SER A 100 -5.24 0.30 8.79
CA SER A 100 -6.70 0.40 8.76
C SER A 100 -7.26 1.62 9.45
N HIS A 101 -8.29 2.21 8.84
CA HIS A 101 -9.13 3.26 9.40
C HIS A 101 -10.58 2.77 9.51
N PRO A 102 -10.95 1.97 10.55
CA PRO A 102 -12.29 1.38 10.63
C PRO A 102 -13.37 2.47 10.75
N ASN A 103 -14.19 2.63 9.71
CA ASN A 103 -15.29 3.58 9.62
C ASN A 103 -14.90 5.08 9.54
N PHE A 104 -13.62 5.42 9.38
CA PHE A 104 -13.15 6.80 9.23
C PHE A 104 -12.96 7.23 7.77
N GLY A 105 -12.94 6.27 6.85
CA GLY A 105 -12.52 6.47 5.47
C GLY A 105 -10.99 6.54 5.29
N CYS A 106 -10.56 6.63 4.03
CA CYS A 106 -9.15 6.56 3.67
C CYS A 106 -8.54 7.95 3.44
N TRP A 107 -7.68 8.38 4.36
CA TRP A 107 -6.91 9.62 4.39
C TRP A 107 -5.69 9.44 5.31
N LEU A 108 -4.68 10.30 5.22
CA LEU A 108 -3.56 10.31 6.16
C LEU A 108 -3.75 11.42 7.20
N SER A 109 -3.68 11.05 8.48
CA SER A 109 -3.60 11.97 9.62
C SER A 109 -2.23 12.63 9.74
N ASP A 110 -2.08 13.62 10.63
CA ASP A 110 -0.78 14.25 10.87
C ASP A 110 0.27 13.23 11.35
N ILE A 111 -0.15 12.24 12.16
CA ILE A 111 0.70 11.12 12.62
C ILE A 111 1.09 10.21 11.44
N ASP A 112 0.17 9.94 10.52
CA ASP A 112 0.46 9.14 9.33
C ASP A 112 1.44 9.85 8.39
N ILE A 113 1.28 11.17 8.23
CA ILE A 113 2.19 11.99 7.43
C ILE A 113 3.59 12.02 8.07
N GLU A 114 3.67 12.15 9.39
CA GLU A 114 4.95 12.08 10.12
C GLU A 114 5.61 10.71 9.97
N THR A 115 4.84 9.63 10.11
CA THR A 115 5.30 8.25 9.90
C THR A 115 5.82 8.05 8.49
N GLN A 116 5.05 8.47 7.48
CA GLN A 116 5.43 8.41 6.07
C GLN A 116 6.70 9.23 5.80
N THR A 117 6.82 10.42 6.39
CA THR A 117 7.97 11.32 6.18
C THR A 117 9.23 10.84 6.90
N THR A 118 9.08 10.12 8.01
CA THR A 118 10.21 9.64 8.83
C THR A 118 10.76 8.33 8.29
N TYR A 119 9.89 7.35 8.03
CA TYR A 119 10.31 5.98 7.70
C TYR A 119 10.15 5.64 6.21
N PHE A 120 9.25 6.31 5.50
CA PHE A 120 8.88 6.01 4.12
C PHE A 120 9.05 7.21 3.18
N TYR A 121 10.17 7.92 3.29
CA TYR A 121 10.39 9.21 2.61
C TYR A 121 10.79 9.13 1.13
N GLU A 122 11.24 7.96 0.65
CA GLU A 122 11.61 7.80 -0.75
C GLU A 122 10.42 8.01 -1.70
N LYS A 123 10.67 8.58 -2.88
CA LYS A 123 9.62 8.90 -3.88
C LYS A 123 8.78 7.70 -4.33
N TYR A 124 9.34 6.50 -4.20
CA TYR A 124 8.66 5.26 -4.56
C TYR A 124 7.85 4.66 -3.42
N HIS A 125 8.06 5.07 -2.17
CA HIS A 125 7.29 4.58 -1.05
C HIS A 125 5.83 5.03 -1.12
N SER A 126 4.94 4.19 -0.61
CA SER A 126 3.50 4.47 -0.58
C SER A 126 2.86 4.03 0.74
N ALA A 127 1.76 4.69 1.11
CA ALA A 127 0.89 4.31 2.21
C ALA A 127 -0.44 3.81 1.64
N LEU A 128 -0.87 2.61 2.05
CA LEU A 128 -2.18 2.06 1.73
C LEU A 128 -3.10 2.18 2.94
N VAL A 129 -4.16 2.98 2.84
CA VAL A 129 -5.19 3.05 3.89
C VAL A 129 -6.37 2.20 3.47
N ILE A 130 -6.83 1.34 4.37
CA ILE A 130 -7.98 0.46 4.16
C ILE A 130 -9.06 0.80 5.20
N ASP A 131 -10.28 1.10 4.76
CA ASP A 131 -11.44 1.14 5.65
C ASP A 131 -12.19 -0.21 5.53
N PRO A 132 -11.98 -1.16 6.46
CA PRO A 132 -12.62 -2.47 6.39
C PRO A 132 -14.14 -2.41 6.62
N VAL A 133 -14.65 -1.34 7.26
CA VAL A 133 -16.08 -1.16 7.55
C VAL A 133 -16.81 -0.61 6.33
N LYS A 134 -16.26 0.45 5.71
CA LYS A 134 -16.82 1.05 4.50
C LYS A 134 -16.43 0.31 3.22
N ARG A 135 -15.56 -0.70 3.34
CA ARG A 135 -15.10 -1.61 2.29
C ARG A 135 -14.48 -0.89 1.10
N TYR A 136 -13.58 0.05 1.39
CA TYR A 136 -12.76 0.66 0.36
C TYR A 136 -11.35 0.98 0.83
N LEU A 137 -10.46 1.25 -0.12
CA LEU A 137 -9.06 1.57 0.13
C LEU A 137 -8.53 2.65 -0.81
N ARG A 138 -7.43 3.30 -0.41
CA ARG A 138 -6.68 4.27 -1.23
C ARG A 138 -5.17 4.16 -0.98
N PHE A 139 -4.40 4.41 -2.04
CA PHE A 139 -2.96 4.61 -1.94
C PHE A 139 -2.61 6.10 -1.90
N PHE A 140 -1.59 6.41 -1.10
CA PHE A 140 -1.05 7.75 -0.93
C PHE A 140 0.46 7.75 -1.10
N LYS A 141 0.99 8.90 -1.53
CA LYS A 141 2.42 9.23 -1.51
C LYS A 141 2.62 10.64 -0.98
N LEU A 142 3.83 10.94 -0.51
CA LEU A 142 4.20 12.31 -0.17
C LEU A 142 4.05 13.21 -1.41
N ALA A 143 3.50 14.41 -1.18
CA ALA A 143 3.48 15.45 -2.19
C ALA A 143 4.90 16.00 -2.43
N GLU A 144 5.11 16.71 -3.55
CA GLU A 144 6.41 17.32 -3.82
C GLU A 144 6.86 18.24 -2.67
N GLY A 145 8.13 18.13 -2.28
CA GLY A 145 8.69 18.85 -1.14
C GLY A 145 8.25 18.31 0.23
N ASN A 146 7.63 17.13 0.30
CA ASN A 146 7.17 16.45 1.51
C ASN A 146 6.21 17.30 2.37
N LYS A 147 5.40 18.15 1.73
CA LYS A 147 4.36 18.95 2.37
C LYS A 147 2.99 18.30 2.16
N GLY A 148 2.64 17.37 3.04
CA GLY A 148 1.40 16.59 2.94
C GLY A 148 1.48 15.42 1.96
N TYR A 149 0.34 15.01 1.42
CA TYR A 149 0.22 13.81 0.60
C TYR A 149 -0.66 14.02 -0.63
N ARG A 150 -0.59 13.07 -1.56
CA ARG A 150 -1.46 12.98 -2.75
C ARG A 150 -1.99 11.55 -2.91
N ASN A 151 -3.18 11.43 -3.48
CA ASN A 151 -3.72 10.14 -3.93
C ASN A 151 -2.89 9.60 -5.09
N VAL A 152 -2.75 8.28 -5.17
CA VAL A 152 -2.04 7.60 -6.25
C VAL A 152 -2.86 6.44 -6.79
N ASP A 153 -3.04 6.44 -8.12
CA ASP A 153 -3.65 5.32 -8.83
C ASP A 153 -2.78 4.07 -8.77
N PHE A 154 -3.43 2.91 -8.76
CA PHE A 154 -2.75 1.63 -8.80
C PHE A 154 -3.44 0.61 -9.72
N CYS A 155 -2.69 -0.42 -10.10
CA CYS A 155 -3.19 -1.55 -10.87
C CYS A 155 -3.09 -2.85 -10.08
N THR A 156 -4.10 -3.71 -10.18
CA THR A 156 -4.05 -5.06 -9.61
C THR A 156 -3.64 -6.08 -10.67
N LEU A 157 -2.74 -7.01 -10.31
CA LEU A 157 -2.26 -8.08 -11.18
C LEU A 157 -2.83 -9.44 -10.74
N TYR A 158 -3.34 -10.23 -11.69
CA TYR A 158 -3.85 -11.58 -11.47
C TYR A 158 -3.24 -12.55 -12.50
N GLY A 159 -2.29 -13.38 -12.05
CA GLY A 159 -1.50 -14.23 -12.95
C GLY A 159 -0.79 -13.40 -14.03
N ASN A 160 -0.96 -13.79 -15.30
CA ASN A 160 -0.43 -13.05 -16.46
C ASN A 160 -1.36 -11.93 -16.96
N LYS A 161 -2.49 -11.69 -16.27
CA LYS A 161 -3.45 -10.64 -16.62
C LYS A 161 -3.27 -9.47 -15.68
N TRP A 162 -3.32 -8.26 -16.23
CA TRP A 162 -3.37 -7.05 -15.44
C TRP A 162 -4.73 -6.40 -15.62
N GLN A 163 -5.33 -5.95 -14.52
CA GLN A 163 -6.50 -5.09 -14.56
C GLN A 163 -6.07 -3.75 -13.98
N CYS A 164 -5.98 -2.73 -14.85
CA CYS A 164 -6.11 -1.37 -14.39
C CYS A 164 -7.47 -1.28 -13.72
N LYS A 165 -7.48 -1.21 -12.39
CA LYS A 165 -8.65 -0.75 -11.68
C LYS A 165 -8.61 0.77 -11.88
N GLY A 166 -9.02 1.22 -13.07
CA GLY A 166 -9.29 2.63 -13.32
C GLY A 166 -10.19 3.10 -12.19
N CYS A 167 -9.80 4.20 -11.56
CA CYS A 167 -10.43 4.80 -10.39
C CYS A 167 -11.93 4.55 -10.43
N TYR A 168 -12.47 3.79 -9.46
CA TYR A 168 -13.88 3.38 -9.49
C TYR A 168 -14.85 4.53 -9.16
N ASP A 169 -14.32 5.73 -9.11
CA ASP A 169 -14.99 7.01 -9.02
C ASP A 169 -13.93 8.13 -9.21
N GLU A 170 -14.36 9.35 -9.53
CA GLU A 170 -13.51 10.53 -9.63
C GLU A 170 -12.73 10.85 -8.33
N ILE A 171 -12.97 10.08 -7.26
CA ILE A 171 -12.42 10.23 -5.91
C ILE A 171 -11.40 9.14 -5.53
N HIS A 172 -10.91 8.33 -6.49
CA HIS A 172 -9.83 7.35 -6.29
C HIS A 172 -10.13 6.23 -5.28
N GLU A 173 -11.40 5.84 -5.06
CA GLU A 173 -11.75 4.74 -4.16
C GLU A 173 -11.72 3.39 -4.87
N PHE A 174 -11.16 2.38 -4.22
CA PHE A 174 -11.32 0.99 -4.63
C PHE A 174 -12.24 0.29 -3.65
N ARG A 175 -13.41 -0.19 -4.11
CA ARG A 175 -14.37 -0.94 -3.29
C ARG A 175 -14.18 -2.46 -3.42
N PHE A 176 -14.29 -3.19 -2.31
CA PHE A 176 -14.10 -4.65 -2.22
C PHE A 176 -15.20 -5.36 -1.42
#